data_AF-A0A2U1RHD8-F1
#
_entry.id   AF-A0A2U1RHD8-F1
#
_cell.length_a   1.000
_cell.length_b   1.000
_cell.length_c   1.000
_cell.angle_alpha   90.00
_cell.angle_beta   90.00
_cell.angle_gamma   90.00
#
_symmetry.space_group_name_H-M   'P 1'
#
loop_
_entity.id
_entity.type
_entity.pdbx_description
1 polymer ?
#
loop_
_entity_poly.entity_id
_entity_poly.type
_entity_poly.pdbx_seq_one_letter_code
_entity_poly.pdbx_strand_id
1 'polypeptide(L)'
;MKATHTDNELAKSAFGVLNDLMGEIHAGRVIGCIAMKQPNLLQTKHPKYFVRMGIGAIMIALYKFEDLWEHQIQHLLGNQLPNRGGQLMAELGVKKSREFRSLFVAHYSSRPASPKPPLSKLENLLKAQGFNTDEELFLWTKDVVVTFPRFP
;
A
#
# COMPACT_ATOMS: atom_id res chain seq x y z
N MET A 1 28.85 14.60 -0.19
CA MET A 1 28.45 14.81 -1.61
C MET A 1 27.65 16.10 -1.69
N LYS A 2 27.95 17.01 -2.63
CA LYS A 2 27.10 18.18 -2.88
C LYS A 2 25.88 17.71 -3.68
N ALA A 3 24.67 17.90 -3.15
CA ALA A 3 23.43 17.60 -3.85
C ALA A 3 23.36 18.40 -5.15
N THR A 4 23.13 17.73 -6.27
CA THR A 4 22.91 18.39 -7.56
C THR A 4 21.50 18.99 -7.61
N HIS A 5 21.27 19.97 -8.49
CA HIS A 5 19.92 20.54 -8.70
C HIS A 5 18.89 19.43 -9.04
N THR A 6 19.32 18.37 -9.70
CA THR A 6 18.50 17.19 -10.03
C THR A 6 18.12 16.37 -8.79
N ASP A 7 19.02 16.21 -7.83
CA ASP A 7 18.76 15.46 -6.59
C ASP A 7 17.71 16.16 -5.71
N ASN A 8 17.73 17.49 -5.69
CA ASN A 8 16.75 18.28 -4.93
C ASN A 8 15.33 18.12 -5.50
N GLU A 9 15.18 18.10 -6.83
CA GLU A 9 13.87 17.90 -7.47
C GLU A 9 13.38 16.46 -7.32
N LEU A 10 14.29 15.47 -7.41
CA LEU A 10 13.97 14.07 -7.10
C LEU A 10 13.51 13.90 -5.66
N ALA A 11 14.19 14.53 -4.69
CA ALA A 11 13.81 14.48 -3.29
C ALA A 11 12.43 15.11 -3.02
N LYS A 12 12.13 16.28 -3.62
CA LYS A 12 10.80 16.91 -3.53
C LYS A 12 9.71 16.03 -4.14
N SER A 13 9.97 15.45 -5.30
CA SER A 13 9.05 14.55 -5.97
C SER A 13 8.78 13.30 -5.11
N ALA A 14 9.83 12.65 -4.60
CA ALA A 14 9.71 11.49 -3.73
C ALA A 14 8.93 11.81 -2.44
N PHE A 15 9.16 12.97 -1.84
CA PHE A 15 8.39 13.42 -0.67
C PHE A 15 6.90 13.61 -0.99
N GLY A 16 6.58 14.27 -2.11
CA GLY A 16 5.19 14.45 -2.54
C GLY A 16 4.47 13.11 -2.73
N VAL A 17 5.11 12.18 -3.45
CA VAL A 17 4.57 10.84 -3.66
C VAL A 17 4.38 10.10 -2.31
N LEU A 18 5.39 10.10 -1.43
CA LEU A 18 5.27 9.46 -0.11
C LEU A 18 4.08 9.99 0.69
N ASN A 19 3.88 11.31 0.69
CA ASN A 19 2.77 11.93 1.41
C ASN A 19 1.41 11.49 0.86
N ASP A 20 1.27 11.43 -0.47
CA ASP A 20 0.05 10.95 -1.12
C ASP A 20 -0.21 9.47 -0.79
N LEU A 21 0.82 8.62 -0.84
CA LEU A 21 0.71 7.20 -0.52
C LEU A 21 0.31 6.96 0.94
N MET A 22 0.85 7.72 1.89
CA MET A 22 0.42 7.66 3.29
C MET A 22 -1.06 8.04 3.43
N GLY A 23 -1.51 9.06 2.68
CA GLY A 23 -2.91 9.44 2.60
C GLY A 23 -3.80 8.32 2.06
N GLU A 24 -3.40 7.67 0.97
CA GLU A 24 -4.11 6.54 0.36
C GLU A 24 -4.24 5.35 1.35
N ILE A 25 -3.14 4.98 2.03
CA ILE A 25 -3.13 3.92 3.05
C ILE A 25 -4.08 4.28 4.20
N HIS A 26 -3.99 5.51 4.71
CA HIS A 26 -4.83 5.97 5.80
C HIS A 26 -6.32 5.95 5.44
N ALA A 27 -6.68 6.51 4.29
CA ALA A 27 -8.04 6.57 3.81
C ALA A 27 -8.62 5.16 3.58
N GLY A 28 -7.85 4.28 2.91
CA GLY A 28 -8.24 2.90 2.67
C GLY A 28 -8.52 2.14 3.97
N ARG A 29 -7.65 2.32 4.97
CA ARG A 29 -7.83 1.73 6.30
C ARG A 29 -9.07 2.26 7.02
N VAL A 30 -9.28 3.58 7.05
CA VAL A 30 -10.43 4.18 7.74
C VAL A 30 -11.74 3.69 7.12
N ILE A 31 -11.86 3.74 5.80
CA ILE A 31 -13.06 3.28 5.08
C ILE A 31 -13.29 1.78 5.31
N GLY A 32 -12.23 0.96 5.20
CA GLY A 32 -12.31 -0.47 5.45
C GLY A 32 -12.75 -0.80 6.87
N CYS A 33 -12.18 -0.14 7.87
CA CYS A 33 -12.56 -0.31 9.28
C CYS A 33 -14.00 0.12 9.56
N ILE A 34 -14.47 1.25 9.01
CA ILE A 34 -15.87 1.68 9.13
C ILE A 34 -16.78 0.61 8.53
N ALA A 35 -16.47 0.11 7.33
CA ALA A 35 -17.26 -0.91 6.68
C ALA A 35 -17.32 -2.24 7.46
N MET A 36 -16.26 -2.60 8.18
CA MET A 36 -16.23 -3.80 9.03
C MET A 36 -16.95 -3.61 10.37
N LYS A 37 -16.66 -2.50 11.07
CA LYS A 37 -17.05 -2.31 12.47
C LYS A 37 -18.36 -1.55 12.64
N GLN A 38 -18.69 -0.70 11.67
CA GLN A 38 -19.85 0.20 11.69
C GLN A 38 -20.57 0.21 10.33
N PRO A 39 -20.96 -0.96 9.78
CA PRO A 39 -21.56 -1.04 8.45
C PRO A 39 -22.86 -0.23 8.31
N ASN A 40 -23.57 0.02 9.42
CA ASN A 40 -24.81 0.79 9.45
C ASN A 40 -24.61 2.28 9.09
N LEU A 41 -23.38 2.80 9.17
CA LEU A 41 -23.06 4.16 8.69
C LEU A 41 -23.02 4.23 7.16
N LEU A 42 -22.86 3.09 6.48
CA LEU A 42 -22.85 3.04 5.03
C LEU A 42 -24.28 2.91 4.51
N GLN A 43 -24.66 3.79 3.58
CA GLN A 43 -25.96 3.74 2.91
C GLN A 43 -25.98 2.66 1.80
N THR A 44 -25.56 1.43 2.11
CA THR A 44 -25.51 0.32 1.16
C THR A 44 -25.82 -1.03 1.81
N LYS A 45 -26.37 -1.95 1.02
CA LYS A 45 -26.57 -3.36 1.41
C LYS A 45 -25.30 -4.21 1.28
N HIS A 46 -24.20 -3.63 0.80
CA HIS A 46 -22.98 -4.37 0.46
C HIS A 46 -21.71 -3.77 1.08
N PRO A 47 -21.63 -3.65 2.42
CA PRO A 47 -20.45 -3.08 3.12
C PRO A 47 -19.15 -3.83 2.81
N LYS A 48 -19.22 -5.14 2.51
CA LYS A 48 -18.07 -5.96 2.12
C LYS A 48 -17.28 -5.39 0.93
N TYR A 49 -17.91 -4.65 0.02
CA TYR A 49 -17.18 -4.04 -1.11
C TYR A 49 -16.35 -2.84 -0.68
N PHE A 50 -16.76 -2.09 0.35
CA PHE A 50 -15.97 -1.01 0.93
C PHE A 50 -14.73 -1.56 1.65
N VAL A 51 -14.86 -2.71 2.34
CA VAL A 51 -13.71 -3.44 2.90
C VAL A 51 -12.69 -3.77 1.80
N ARG A 52 -13.16 -4.33 0.69
CA ARG A 52 -12.30 -4.69 -0.46
C ARG A 52 -11.69 -3.46 -1.15
N MET A 53 -12.43 -2.35 -1.26
CA MET A 53 -11.89 -1.08 -1.76
C MET A 53 -10.76 -0.57 -0.86
N GLY A 54 -10.94 -0.62 0.46
CA GLY A 54 -9.90 -0.24 1.42
C GLY A 54 -8.64 -1.08 1.30
N ILE A 55 -8.79 -2.41 1.23
CA ILE A 55 -7.69 -3.35 0.99
C ILE A 55 -6.98 -3.04 -0.33
N GLY A 56 -7.75 -2.86 -1.41
CA GLY A 56 -7.21 -2.54 -2.73
C GLY A 56 -6.40 -1.26 -2.74
N ALA A 57 -6.91 -0.18 -2.14
CA ALA A 57 -6.22 1.10 -2.03
C ALA A 57 -4.89 0.96 -1.27
N ILE A 58 -4.89 0.27 -0.13
CA ILE A 58 -3.68 0.00 0.65
C ILE A 58 -2.64 -0.74 -0.20
N MET A 59 -3.04 -1.84 -0.84
CA MET A 59 -2.11 -2.69 -1.57
C MET A 59 -1.54 -1.99 -2.81
N ILE A 60 -2.33 -1.15 -3.48
CA ILE A 60 -1.86 -0.31 -4.59
C ILE A 60 -0.85 0.73 -4.07
N ALA A 61 -1.13 1.36 -2.94
CA ALA A 61 -0.23 2.36 -2.37
C ALA A 61 1.12 1.74 -1.94
N LEU A 62 1.10 0.56 -1.33
CA LEU A 62 2.31 -0.20 -0.97
C LEU A 62 3.12 -0.59 -2.20
N TYR A 63 2.45 -1.02 -3.27
CA TYR A 63 3.12 -1.32 -4.54
C TYR A 63 3.79 -0.06 -5.15
N LYS A 64 3.10 1.08 -5.16
CA LYS A 64 3.68 2.35 -5.62
C LYS A 64 4.88 2.77 -4.76
N PHE A 65 4.83 2.48 -3.45
CA PHE A 65 5.96 2.70 -2.56
C PHE A 65 7.17 1.83 -2.93
N GLU A 66 6.97 0.56 -3.28
CA GLU A 66 8.06 -0.31 -3.75
C GLU A 66 8.73 0.24 -5.01
N ASP A 67 7.93 0.64 -6.02
CA ASP A 67 8.45 1.25 -7.24
C ASP A 67 9.21 2.56 -6.93
N LEU A 68 8.66 3.40 -6.04
CA LEU A 68 9.35 4.63 -5.59
C LEU A 68 10.66 4.32 -4.88
N TRP A 69 10.67 3.26 -4.05
CA TRP A 69 11.84 2.85 -3.29
C TRP A 69 12.97 2.42 -4.21
N GLU A 70 12.69 1.50 -5.13
CA GLU A 70 13.66 0.94 -6.08
C GLU A 70 14.20 2.00 -7.04
N HIS A 71 13.36 2.93 -7.51
CA HIS A 71 13.74 3.85 -8.58
C HIS A 71 14.24 5.23 -8.09
N GLN A 72 13.82 5.70 -6.92
CA GLN A 72 14.17 7.04 -6.44
C GLN A 72 14.81 7.03 -5.05
N ILE A 73 14.21 6.40 -4.06
CA ILE A 73 14.69 6.49 -2.67
C ILE A 73 16.06 5.82 -2.50
N GLN A 74 16.26 4.63 -3.08
CA GLN A 74 17.57 3.97 -3.05
C GLN A 74 18.67 4.82 -3.67
N HIS A 75 18.36 5.49 -4.79
CA HIS A 75 19.32 6.38 -5.45
C HIS A 75 19.68 7.58 -4.56
N LEU A 76 18.68 8.21 -3.93
CA LEU A 76 18.87 9.38 -3.07
C LEU A 76 19.62 9.06 -1.77
N LEU A 77 19.42 7.86 -1.20
CA LEU A 77 20.02 7.45 0.07
C LEU A 77 21.35 6.68 -0.09
N GLY A 78 21.62 6.11 -1.26
CA GLY A 78 22.81 5.32 -1.53
C GLY A 78 23.02 4.21 -0.49
N ASN A 79 24.20 4.17 0.12
CA ASN A 79 24.55 3.18 1.16
C ASN A 79 23.97 3.49 2.55
N GLN A 80 23.27 4.62 2.73
CA GLN A 80 22.71 5.04 4.02
C GLN A 80 21.23 4.68 4.17
N LEU A 81 20.81 3.51 3.68
CA LEU A 81 19.42 3.09 3.78
C LEU A 81 19.03 2.90 5.25
N PRO A 82 18.00 3.60 5.75
CA PRO A 82 17.56 3.43 7.12
C PRO A 82 17.03 2.02 7.31
N ASN A 83 17.41 1.38 8.43
CA ASN A 83 17.05 0.00 8.76
C ASN A 83 15.55 -0.27 8.60
N ARG A 84 14.69 0.68 8.98
CA ARG A 84 13.23 0.52 8.89
C ARG A 84 12.69 0.47 7.46
N GLY A 85 13.24 1.28 6.55
CA GLY A 85 12.80 1.25 5.16
C GLY A 85 13.22 -0.04 4.45
N GLY A 86 14.45 -0.51 4.71
CA GLY A 86 14.90 -1.83 4.25
C GLY A 86 14.09 -2.99 4.83
N GLN A 87 13.73 -2.93 6.12
CA GLN A 87 12.86 -3.91 6.77
C GLN A 87 11.47 -3.94 6.14
N LEU A 88 10.85 -2.78 5.89
CA LEU A 88 9.55 -2.72 5.23
C LEU A 88 9.60 -3.30 3.82
N MET A 89 10.66 -3.03 3.05
CA MET A 89 10.83 -3.63 1.72
C MET A 89 11.04 -5.15 1.78
N ALA A 90 11.78 -5.65 2.76
CA ALA A 90 11.92 -7.08 2.99
C ALA A 90 10.56 -7.72 3.36
N GLU A 91 9.78 -7.06 4.21
CA GLU A 91 8.41 -7.48 4.55
C GLU A 91 7.50 -7.50 3.32
N LEU A 92 7.53 -6.47 2.47
CA LEU A 92 6.72 -6.39 1.25
C LEU A 92 7.11 -7.46 0.22
N GLY A 93 8.41 -7.72 0.07
CA GLY A 93 8.92 -8.80 -0.79
C GLY A 93 8.42 -10.18 -0.36
N VAL A 94 8.43 -10.47 0.95
CA VAL A 94 7.86 -11.72 1.50
C VAL A 94 6.34 -11.77 1.28
N LYS A 95 5.67 -10.63 1.36
CA LYS A 95 4.21 -10.50 1.18
C LYS A 95 3.75 -10.54 -0.28
N LYS A 96 4.65 -10.61 -1.26
CA LYS A 96 4.31 -10.74 -2.69
C LYS A 96 3.30 -9.69 -3.21
N SER A 97 3.42 -8.46 -2.73
CA SER A 97 2.64 -7.27 -3.16
C SER A 97 2.51 -7.14 -4.69
N ARG A 98 3.56 -7.46 -5.45
CA ARG A 98 3.57 -7.46 -6.93
C ARG A 98 2.59 -8.48 -7.55
N GLU A 99 2.45 -9.66 -6.98
CA GLU A 99 1.47 -10.67 -7.43
C GLU A 99 0.04 -10.20 -7.16
N PHE A 100 -0.18 -9.51 -6.03
CA PHE A 100 -1.48 -8.91 -5.71
C PHE A 100 -1.89 -7.85 -6.73
N ARG A 101 -0.98 -6.95 -7.11
CA ARG A 101 -1.22 -5.95 -8.18
C ARG A 101 -1.67 -6.62 -9.48
N SER A 102 -0.97 -7.67 -9.90
CA SER A 102 -1.27 -8.37 -11.15
C SER A 102 -2.70 -8.93 -11.17
N LEU A 103 -3.29 -9.20 -10.02
CA LEU A 103 -4.67 -9.68 -9.91
C LEU A 103 -5.69 -8.56 -9.68
N PHE A 104 -5.31 -7.49 -8.98
CA PHE A 104 -6.20 -6.37 -8.66
C PHE A 104 -6.30 -5.33 -9.79
N VAL A 105 -5.19 -5.09 -10.51
CA VAL A 105 -5.06 -4.03 -11.53
C VAL A 105 -5.15 -4.55 -12.96
N ALA A 106 -4.90 -5.85 -13.22
CA ALA A 106 -4.93 -6.39 -14.58
C ALA A 106 -6.27 -6.18 -15.33
N HIS A 107 -7.36 -5.97 -14.60
CA HIS A 107 -8.70 -5.68 -15.14
C HIS A 107 -8.85 -4.27 -15.73
N TYR A 108 -7.86 -3.39 -15.54
CA TYR A 108 -7.83 -2.04 -16.12
C TYR A 108 -6.90 -1.93 -17.34
N SER A 109 -6.26 -3.02 -17.75
CA SER A 109 -5.49 -3.03 -19.00
C SER A 109 -6.42 -3.05 -20.21
N SER A 110 -6.03 -2.40 -21.30
CA SER A 110 -6.80 -2.30 -22.55
C SER A 110 -7.06 -3.63 -23.27
N ARG A 111 -6.60 -4.75 -22.70
CA ARG A 111 -6.85 -6.10 -23.19
C ARG A 111 -7.81 -6.80 -22.22
N PRO A 112 -8.99 -7.28 -22.68
CA PRO A 112 -9.94 -7.99 -21.83
C PRO A 112 -9.40 -9.40 -21.59
N ALA A 113 -8.46 -9.54 -20.66
CA ALA A 113 -7.79 -10.81 -20.44
C ALA A 113 -7.77 -11.16 -18.95
N SER A 114 -8.95 -11.26 -18.35
CA SER A 114 -9.31 -12.24 -17.31
C SER A 114 -10.68 -11.88 -16.71
N PRO A 115 -11.52 -12.86 -16.33
CA PRO A 115 -12.67 -12.59 -15.49
C PRO A 115 -12.21 -11.97 -14.16
N LYS A 116 -13.00 -11.02 -13.61
CA LYS A 116 -12.74 -10.44 -12.28
C LYS A 116 -12.44 -11.57 -11.29
N PRO A 117 -11.39 -11.47 -10.46
CA PRO A 117 -11.01 -12.56 -9.58
C PRO A 117 -12.17 -12.78 -8.59
N PRO A 118 -12.62 -14.02 -8.37
CA PRO A 118 -13.63 -14.28 -7.36
C PRO A 118 -13.13 -13.83 -5.99
N LEU A 119 -14.04 -13.42 -5.10
CA LEU A 119 -13.70 -12.93 -3.76
C LEU A 119 -12.82 -13.90 -2.96
N SER A 120 -13.06 -15.20 -3.13
CA SER A 120 -12.26 -16.27 -2.53
C SER A 120 -10.78 -16.23 -2.96
N LYS A 121 -10.48 -15.79 -4.18
CA LYS A 121 -9.10 -15.67 -4.67
C LYS A 121 -8.38 -14.50 -3.99
N LEU A 122 -9.08 -13.39 -3.73
CA LEU A 122 -8.53 -12.26 -2.98
C LEU A 122 -8.26 -12.61 -1.51
N GLU A 123 -9.17 -13.35 -0.88
CA GLU A 123 -9.00 -13.86 0.48
C GLU A 123 -7.80 -14.81 0.59
N ASN A 124 -7.64 -15.71 -0.38
CA ASN A 124 -6.49 -16.61 -0.43
C ASN A 124 -5.17 -15.85 -0.66
N LEU A 125 -5.19 -14.78 -1.44
CA LEU A 125 -4.01 -13.94 -1.62
C LEU A 125 -3.63 -13.25 -0.32
N LEU A 126 -4.57 -12.60 0.38
CA LEU A 126 -4.31 -11.97 1.68
C LEU A 126 -3.70 -12.97 2.68
N LYS A 127 -4.25 -14.19 2.73
CA LYS A 127 -3.68 -15.30 3.52
C LYS A 127 -2.27 -15.66 3.09
N ALA A 128 -2.00 -15.71 1.78
CA ALA A 128 -0.66 -15.96 1.25
C ALA A 128 0.34 -14.83 1.60
N GLN A 129 -0.14 -13.64 1.94
CA GLN A 129 0.68 -12.53 2.47
C GLN A 129 0.81 -12.56 4.00
N GLY A 130 0.32 -13.62 4.65
CA GLY A 130 0.37 -13.78 6.10
C GLY A 130 -0.72 -13.01 6.87
N PHE A 131 -1.78 -12.56 6.19
CA PHE A 131 -2.95 -11.97 6.85
C PHE A 131 -4.10 -12.97 6.86
N ASN A 132 -4.44 -13.50 8.03
CA ASN A 132 -5.54 -14.45 8.22
C ASN A 132 -6.91 -13.76 8.12
N THR A 133 -6.96 -12.45 8.40
CA THR A 133 -8.18 -11.65 8.36
C THR A 133 -7.96 -10.29 7.70
N ASP A 134 -9.03 -9.68 7.21
CA ASP A 134 -9.00 -8.30 6.70
C ASP A 134 -8.60 -7.30 7.80
N GLU A 135 -8.98 -7.57 9.06
CA GLU A 135 -8.62 -6.74 10.21
C GLU A 135 -7.11 -6.74 10.49
N GLU A 136 -6.44 -7.90 10.35
CA GLU A 136 -4.98 -7.98 10.52
C GLU A 136 -4.24 -7.07 9.53
N LEU A 137 -4.68 -6.98 8.28
CA LEU A 137 -4.11 -6.03 7.31
C LEU A 137 -4.31 -4.58 7.76
N PHE A 138 -5.54 -4.22 8.17
CA PHE A 138 -5.84 -2.86 8.60
C PHE A 138 -5.09 -2.46 9.88
N LEU A 139 -4.87 -3.42 10.79
CA LEU A 139 -4.05 -3.20 11.98
C LEU A 139 -2.58 -3.05 11.63
N TRP A 140 -2.03 -3.91 10.77
CA TRP A 140 -0.63 -3.82 10.35
C TRP A 140 -0.31 -2.48 9.68
N THR A 141 -1.23 -1.95 8.86
CA THR A 141 -1.07 -0.61 8.24
C THR A 141 -1.15 0.56 9.24
N LYS A 142 -1.57 0.33 10.49
CA LYS A 142 -1.51 1.36 11.53
C LYS A 142 -0.08 1.74 11.87
N ASP A 143 0.79 0.75 11.97
CA ASP A 143 2.18 0.99 12.36
C ASP A 143 3.00 1.58 11.21
N VAL A 144 2.55 1.42 9.96
CA VAL A 144 3.12 2.09 8.77
C VAL A 144 2.94 3.62 8.82
N VAL A 145 1.84 4.12 9.42
CA VAL A 145 1.53 5.56 9.46
C VAL A 145 1.98 6.24 10.76
N VAL A 146 2.07 5.50 11.86
CA VAL A 146 2.31 6.08 13.20
C VAL A 146 3.80 6.30 13.52
N THR A 147 4.74 5.71 12.76
CA THR A 147 6.18 5.87 13.01
C THR A 147 6.83 7.04 12.28
N PHE A 148 6.22 8.23 12.32
CA PHE A 148 7.00 9.47 12.17
C PHE A 148 7.33 9.98 13.57
N PRO A 149 8.61 9.92 14.01
CA PRO A 149 9.00 10.72 15.15
C PRO A 149 8.67 12.17 14.79
N ARG A 150 7.96 12.87 15.68
CA ARG A 150 7.92 14.33 15.61
C ARG A 150 9.39 14.77 15.64
N PHE A 151 9.86 15.31 14.53
CA PHE A 151 11.17 15.94 14.51
C PHE A 151 11.15 17.07 15.56
N PRO A 152 12.16 17.15 16.44
CA PRO A 152 12.29 18.25 17.38
C PRO A 152 12.46 19.60 16.67
#